data_AF-A0A8J8MA50-F1
#
_entry.id   AF-A0A8J8MA50-F1
#
_cell.length_a   1.000
_cell.length_b   1.000
_cell.length_c   1.000
_cell.angle_alpha   90.00
_cell.angle_beta   90.00
_cell.angle_gamma   90.00
#
_symmetry.space_group_name_H-M   'P 1'
#
loop_
_entity.id
_entity.type
_entity.pdbx_description
1 polymer ?
#
loop_
_entity_poly.entity_id
_entity_poly.type
_entity_poly.pdbx_seq_one_letter_code
_entity_poly.pdbx_strand_id
1 'polypeptide(L)'
;MKKQYVGLISCIVLVVIIGAIVYFSTENKGVNGTGIEDSDISLEQNKTNNNDNKKDEEESADEKVDYSRILIGMWHASNQLGDGYNDMYTFNEDGTFRFQYSQYDKDREIVDYSGKWVIFNDNFLTLTIDTKHILDTEVPSGENEQQDNRKVKEIVLVTPEELNYSLNDLEETEESRFPLTIKINGISYWKLSVQQYNDNINASEIEKFTNEKINEFNEAASKAEKTPTHENIIKAHIIGKVFDSLDIEESDRKWIDEKRQFLEDNISSFSVIYSGVSSDNILFIAIVQPQMSNNFDLADLVNDITGTKNEMEILSNIMTIEPDGFYAIDLYAEDLLGTKEMIETDSLKLKFDDEYESFINKDKKEINAYLEVYDRKIKTDLTLSDKSWNLFLFNNKYLDPDEINIQVNGELVKLTK
;
A
#
# COMPACT_ATOMS: atom_id res chain seq x y z
N MET A 1 -22.90 41.50 35.26
CA MET A 1 -21.92 41.51 36.37
C MET A 1 -22.39 40.53 37.44
N LYS A 2 -21.65 39.41 37.65
CA LYS A 2 -21.56 38.52 38.85
C LYS A 2 -22.86 38.14 39.62
N LYS A 3 -23.16 36.90 40.02
CA LYS A 3 -22.34 35.73 40.37
C LYS A 3 -23.26 34.52 40.65
N GLN A 4 -22.78 33.33 40.28
CA GLN A 4 -22.74 32.05 41.01
C GLN A 4 -23.93 31.59 41.88
N TYR A 5 -24.44 30.40 41.55
CA TYR A 5 -24.99 29.44 42.52
C TYR A 5 -24.17 28.15 42.47
N VAL A 6 -23.71 27.73 43.65
CA VAL A 6 -23.10 26.43 43.95
C VAL A 6 -24.02 25.73 44.95
N GLY A 7 -24.27 24.44 44.73
CA GLY A 7 -24.47 23.46 45.81
C GLY A 7 -25.86 22.86 45.94
N LEU A 8 -25.95 21.53 45.76
CA LEU A 8 -26.46 20.53 46.72
C LEU A 8 -26.14 19.12 46.15
N ILE A 9 -25.34 18.28 46.83
CA ILE A 9 -25.76 17.18 47.77
C ILE A 9 -26.37 15.98 47.00
N SER A 10 -26.01 14.69 47.13
CA SER A 10 -25.26 13.95 48.16
C SER A 10 -25.37 12.42 47.92
N CYS A 11 -24.28 11.70 48.26
CA CYS A 11 -24.18 10.36 48.89
C CYS A 11 -24.57 9.02 48.21
N ILE A 12 -23.84 7.99 48.73
CA ILE A 12 -24.13 6.54 48.87
C ILE A 12 -23.54 5.70 47.70
N VAL A 13 -22.54 4.80 47.83
CA VAL A 13 -22.08 3.86 48.89
C VAL A 13 -20.56 3.66 48.80
N LEU A 14 -19.88 3.56 49.95
CA LEU A 14 -18.48 3.15 50.11
C LEU A 14 -18.46 2.07 51.22
N VAL A 15 -18.29 0.78 50.88
CA VAL A 15 -17.99 -0.32 51.83
C VAL A 15 -17.30 -1.49 51.09
N VAL A 16 -15.98 -1.66 51.34
CA VAL A 16 -15.22 -2.93 51.53
C VAL A 16 -15.05 -3.81 50.27
N ILE A 17 -13.85 -4.12 49.77
CA ILE A 17 -12.86 -5.05 50.36
C ILE A 17 -11.43 -4.61 49.96
N ILE A 18 -10.62 -4.29 50.97
CA ILE A 18 -9.15 -4.46 50.95
C ILE A 18 -8.91 -5.85 51.52
N GLY A 19 -8.35 -6.78 50.73
CA GLY A 19 -8.00 -8.12 51.17
C GLY A 19 -7.63 -9.03 50.00
N ALA A 20 -6.36 -9.46 49.96
CA ALA A 20 -5.65 -10.18 48.88
C ALA A 20 -5.27 -9.23 47.72
N ILE A 21 -4.00 -8.88 47.48
CA ILE A 21 -2.85 -9.77 47.24
C ILE A 21 -1.61 -9.19 47.94
N VAL A 22 -1.26 -9.74 49.10
CA VAL A 22 0.11 -9.80 49.61
C VAL A 22 0.38 -11.29 49.79
N TYR A 23 0.74 -11.97 48.70
CA TYR A 23 1.44 -13.25 48.72
C TYR A 23 1.99 -13.50 47.31
N PHE A 24 3.25 -13.93 47.25
CA PHE A 24 4.08 -14.21 46.07
C PHE A 24 5.04 -13.12 45.57
N SER A 25 6.04 -12.83 46.41
CA SER A 25 7.46 -12.79 46.06
C SER A 25 8.18 -12.66 47.42
N THR A 26 9.09 -13.51 47.87
CA THR A 26 10.39 -13.85 47.28
C THR A 26 11.05 -14.98 48.11
N GLU A 27 12.13 -15.53 47.56
CA GLU A 27 13.25 -16.22 48.24
C GLU A 27 13.10 -17.71 48.58
N ASN A 28 13.81 -18.53 47.81
CA ASN A 28 14.64 -19.57 48.41
C ASN A 28 16.04 -19.56 47.77
N LYS A 29 16.99 -18.93 48.47
CA LYS A 29 18.43 -19.16 48.31
C LYS A 29 18.83 -20.24 49.33
N GLY A 30 19.77 -21.11 48.93
CA GLY A 30 20.73 -21.66 49.88
C GLY A 30 20.72 -23.17 50.07
N VAL A 31 21.58 -23.80 49.27
CA VAL A 31 22.51 -24.88 49.65
C VAL A 31 22.64 -25.14 51.16
N ASN A 32 22.44 -26.38 51.59
CA ASN A 32 23.36 -27.12 52.46
C ASN A 32 23.02 -28.62 52.49
N GLY A 33 24.05 -29.45 52.35
CA GLY A 33 23.93 -30.87 52.04
C GLY A 33 23.95 -31.85 53.20
N THR A 34 23.87 -33.11 52.80
CA THR A 34 24.29 -34.39 53.43
C THR A 34 24.31 -35.37 52.24
N GLY A 35 25.24 -36.28 51.96
CA GLY A 35 26.36 -36.87 52.68
C GLY A 35 26.31 -38.39 52.42
N ILE A 36 27.33 -38.92 51.69
CA ILE A 36 27.86 -40.31 51.73
C ILE A 36 27.00 -41.35 50.94
N GLU A 37 27.47 -42.23 50.03
CA GLU A 37 28.68 -43.09 49.99
C GLU A 37 29.00 -43.63 48.57
N ASP A 38 30.30 -43.67 48.25
CA ASP A 38 31.13 -44.62 47.46
C ASP A 38 30.58 -45.44 46.26
N SER A 39 31.28 -45.34 45.11
CA SER A 39 32.35 -46.31 44.73
C SER A 39 32.87 -46.09 43.29
N ASP A 40 34.16 -45.73 43.23
CA ASP A 40 35.23 -46.36 42.43
C ASP A 40 35.22 -46.49 40.88
N ILE A 41 36.38 -46.05 40.34
CA ILE A 41 37.17 -46.59 39.19
C ILE A 41 37.12 -45.85 37.81
N SER A 42 38.16 -45.01 37.65
CA SER A 42 39.16 -44.86 36.57
C SER A 42 38.81 -44.63 35.08
N LEU A 43 39.42 -43.54 34.57
CA LEU A 43 40.20 -43.39 33.31
C LEU A 43 39.68 -44.10 32.04
N GLU A 44 39.26 -43.31 31.05
CA GLU A 44 40.02 -43.18 29.78
C GLU A 44 39.44 -42.07 28.90
N GLN A 45 40.35 -41.31 28.29
CA GLN A 45 40.06 -40.35 27.23
C GLN A 45 39.66 -41.10 25.96
N ASN A 46 38.52 -40.76 25.35
CA ASN A 46 38.41 -40.74 23.90
C ASN A 46 37.16 -39.97 23.40
N LYS A 47 37.47 -38.86 22.73
CA LYS A 47 36.85 -38.32 21.52
C LYS A 47 35.31 -38.38 21.32
N THR A 48 34.85 -37.17 20.97
CA THR A 48 33.79 -36.79 20.02
C THR A 48 32.37 -36.60 20.55
N ASN A 49 31.92 -35.37 20.29
CA ASN A 49 30.56 -34.89 20.03
C ASN A 49 29.80 -34.16 21.13
N ASN A 50 29.38 -32.97 20.70
CA ASN A 50 28.21 -32.17 21.06
C ASN A 50 28.33 -31.28 22.31
N ASN A 51 28.45 -29.98 22.05
CA ASN A 51 27.49 -29.01 22.58
C ASN A 51 27.42 -27.81 21.64
N ASP A 52 26.34 -27.82 20.85
CA ASP A 52 25.40 -26.72 20.64
C ASP A 52 25.91 -25.32 20.99
N ASN A 53 26.28 -24.60 19.93
CA ASN A 53 26.04 -23.16 19.84
C ASN A 53 25.32 -22.93 18.51
N LYS A 54 24.02 -23.25 18.49
CA LYS A 54 23.11 -22.81 17.44
C LYS A 54 22.73 -21.37 17.79
N LYS A 55 23.59 -20.42 17.39
CA LYS A 55 23.13 -19.07 17.09
C LYS A 55 22.31 -19.23 15.83
N ASP A 56 20.99 -19.17 15.97
CA ASP A 56 20.12 -18.88 14.86
C ASP A 56 20.44 -17.43 14.46
N GLU A 57 21.38 -17.31 13.52
CA GLU A 57 21.47 -16.13 12.65
C GLU A 57 20.16 -16.13 11.86
N GLU A 58 19.22 -15.30 12.29
CA GLU A 58 18.17 -14.80 11.41
C GLU A 58 18.87 -13.99 10.32
N GLU A 59 19.32 -14.69 9.27
CA GLU A 59 19.41 -14.09 7.95
C GLU A 59 18.01 -13.52 7.66
N SER A 60 17.91 -12.19 7.61
CA SER A 60 16.79 -11.54 6.96
C SER A 60 16.71 -12.14 5.57
N ALA A 61 15.72 -12.98 5.32
CA ALA A 61 15.41 -13.43 3.98
C ALA A 61 15.11 -12.15 3.18
N ASP A 62 16.06 -11.73 2.34
CA ASP A 62 15.83 -10.70 1.34
C ASP A 62 14.57 -11.12 0.59
N GLU A 63 13.50 -10.35 0.79
CA GLU A 63 12.20 -10.59 0.21
C GLU A 63 12.39 -10.52 -1.31
N LYS A 64 12.41 -11.69 -1.96
CA LYS A 64 12.77 -11.80 -3.36
C LYS A 64 11.76 -11.04 -4.20
N VAL A 65 12.23 -9.99 -4.88
CA VAL A 65 11.42 -9.12 -5.74
C VAL A 65 10.79 -9.93 -6.87
N ASP A 66 9.45 -9.96 -6.93
CA ASP A 66 8.71 -10.63 -8.00
C ASP A 66 8.47 -9.68 -9.19
N TYR A 67 9.45 -9.64 -10.10
CA TYR A 67 9.38 -8.82 -11.31
C TYR A 67 8.23 -9.19 -12.25
N SER A 68 7.66 -10.40 -12.13
CA SER A 68 6.52 -10.81 -12.97
C SER A 68 5.25 -10.04 -12.61
N ARG A 69 5.13 -9.57 -11.37
CA ARG A 69 4.05 -8.67 -10.93
C ARG A 69 4.38 -7.20 -11.20
N ILE A 70 5.62 -6.80 -10.91
CA ILE A 70 6.06 -5.41 -11.05
C ILE A 70 5.96 -4.92 -12.48
N LEU A 71 6.43 -5.71 -13.46
CA LEU A 71 6.52 -5.25 -14.84
C LEU A 71 5.16 -5.00 -15.49
N ILE A 72 4.08 -5.60 -15.00
CA ILE A 72 2.75 -5.39 -15.56
C ILE A 72 2.43 -3.89 -15.51
N GLY A 73 1.97 -3.34 -16.62
CA GLY A 73 1.65 -1.92 -16.77
C GLY A 73 2.32 -1.22 -17.93
N MET A 74 2.11 0.10 -17.96
CA MET A 74 2.69 1.03 -18.92
C MET A 74 3.93 1.71 -18.36
N TRP A 75 5.01 1.70 -19.13
CA TRP A 75 6.32 2.20 -18.75
C TRP A 75 6.82 3.18 -19.81
N HIS A 76 7.07 4.42 -19.42
CA HIS A 76 7.37 5.51 -20.34
C HIS A 76 8.79 6.01 -20.15
N ALA A 77 9.50 6.30 -21.24
CA ALA A 77 10.87 6.81 -21.22
C ALA A 77 10.97 8.29 -20.81
N SER A 78 10.00 8.79 -20.03
CA SER A 78 9.99 10.11 -19.42
C SER A 78 9.15 10.06 -18.14
N ASN A 79 9.49 10.88 -17.16
CA ASN A 79 8.74 11.04 -15.93
C ASN A 79 7.61 12.08 -16.04
N GLN A 80 7.35 12.58 -17.25
CA GLN A 80 6.31 13.57 -17.57
C GLN A 80 5.47 13.11 -18.77
N LEU A 81 4.15 13.25 -18.65
CA LEU A 81 3.19 13.15 -19.75
C LEU A 81 2.86 14.57 -20.24
N GLY A 82 3.07 14.85 -21.53
CA GLY A 82 2.70 16.11 -22.17
C GLY A 82 1.75 15.85 -23.35
N ASP A 83 1.75 16.71 -24.38
CA ASP A 83 0.97 16.52 -25.64
C ASP A 83 1.48 15.35 -26.51
N GLY A 84 1.98 14.27 -25.89
CA GLY A 84 2.58 13.14 -26.56
C GLY A 84 3.33 12.16 -25.67
N TYR A 85 3.86 11.12 -26.31
CA TYR A 85 4.64 10.09 -25.64
C TYR A 85 6.05 9.89 -26.26
N ASN A 86 7.02 9.65 -25.38
CA ASN A 86 8.31 9.03 -25.72
C ASN A 86 8.17 7.51 -25.77
N ASP A 87 9.27 6.80 -26.03
CA ASP A 87 9.31 5.35 -26.05
C ASP A 87 8.56 4.73 -24.86
N MET A 88 7.72 3.73 -25.14
CA MET A 88 6.80 3.19 -24.14
C MET A 88 6.72 1.67 -24.25
N TYR A 89 6.85 0.98 -23.13
CA TYR A 89 6.47 -0.43 -23.00
C TYR A 89 5.10 -0.56 -22.36
N THR A 90 4.35 -1.59 -22.75
CA THR A 90 3.17 -2.06 -22.05
C THR A 90 3.30 -3.57 -21.87
N PHE A 91 3.29 -4.04 -20.62
CA PHE A 91 3.31 -5.47 -20.28
C PHE A 91 1.96 -5.87 -19.68
N ASN A 92 1.35 -6.91 -20.23
CA ASN A 92 0.05 -7.41 -19.79
C ASN A 92 0.19 -8.69 -18.97
N GLU A 93 -0.78 -8.94 -18.09
CA GLU A 93 -0.87 -10.14 -17.25
C GLU A 93 -0.89 -11.45 -18.05
N ASP A 94 -1.42 -11.44 -19.27
CA ASP A 94 -1.50 -12.59 -20.16
C ASP A 94 -0.15 -12.95 -20.85
N GLY A 95 0.92 -12.28 -20.43
CA GLY A 95 2.27 -12.43 -20.96
C GLY A 95 2.47 -11.78 -22.33
N THR A 96 1.53 -10.96 -22.83
CA THR A 96 1.77 -10.14 -24.03
C THR A 96 2.44 -8.81 -23.66
N PHE A 97 3.22 -8.27 -24.59
CA PHE A 97 3.75 -6.92 -24.47
C PHE A 97 3.63 -6.16 -25.79
N ARG A 98 3.68 -4.84 -25.69
CA ARG A 98 3.87 -3.92 -26.81
C ARG A 98 4.96 -2.93 -26.45
N PHE A 99 5.77 -2.56 -27.43
CA PHE A 99 6.68 -1.44 -27.35
C PHE A 99 6.37 -0.45 -28.47
N GLN A 100 6.18 0.81 -28.11
CA GLN A 100 5.90 1.91 -29.05
C GLN A 100 7.05 2.89 -29.01
N TYR A 101 7.58 3.28 -30.19
CA TYR A 101 8.56 4.35 -30.27
C TYR A 101 7.90 5.72 -30.06
N SER A 102 8.69 6.69 -29.62
CA SER A 102 8.28 8.08 -29.47
C SER A 102 7.52 8.59 -30.69
N GLN A 103 6.36 9.22 -30.47
CA GLN A 103 5.58 9.82 -31.55
C GLN A 103 6.29 11.01 -32.23
N TYR A 104 7.36 11.50 -31.61
CA TYR A 104 8.17 12.60 -32.14
C TYR A 104 9.22 12.11 -33.16
N ASP A 105 9.51 10.81 -33.22
CA ASP A 105 10.40 10.20 -34.21
C ASP A 105 9.64 9.83 -35.50
N LYS A 106 9.20 10.86 -36.25
CA LYS A 106 8.33 10.71 -37.43
C LYS A 106 9.01 10.06 -38.65
N ASP A 107 10.32 9.85 -38.60
CA ASP A 107 11.12 9.29 -39.69
C ASP A 107 11.37 7.79 -39.52
N ARG A 108 10.90 7.21 -38.42
CA ARG A 108 11.09 5.80 -38.09
C ARG A 108 10.21 4.89 -38.94
N GLU A 109 10.81 3.86 -39.54
CA GLU A 109 10.09 2.87 -40.35
C GLU A 109 9.23 1.96 -39.48
N ILE A 110 9.76 1.47 -38.36
CA ILE A 110 9.05 0.66 -37.37
C ILE A 110 8.48 1.62 -36.32
N VAL A 111 7.16 1.63 -36.17
CA VAL A 111 6.46 2.47 -35.19
C VAL A 111 6.29 1.77 -33.86
N ASP A 112 6.01 0.46 -33.90
CA ASP A 112 5.87 -0.37 -32.71
C ASP A 112 6.11 -1.85 -33.02
N TYR A 113 6.31 -2.64 -31.96
CA TYR A 113 6.42 -4.09 -32.04
C TYR A 113 5.81 -4.75 -30.81
N SER A 114 5.36 -5.99 -30.95
CA SER A 114 4.68 -6.74 -29.91
C SER A 114 5.00 -8.23 -29.97
N GLY A 115 4.61 -8.92 -28.91
CA GLY A 115 4.74 -10.37 -28.80
C GLY A 115 4.58 -10.83 -27.36
N LYS A 116 5.42 -11.76 -26.92
CA LYS A 116 5.37 -12.36 -25.59
C LYS A 116 6.54 -11.96 -24.71
N TRP A 117 6.30 -11.82 -23.41
CA TRP A 117 7.34 -11.55 -22.43
C TRP A 117 7.32 -12.58 -21.31
N VAL A 118 8.49 -12.85 -20.74
CA VAL A 118 8.65 -13.72 -19.58
C VAL A 118 9.85 -13.26 -18.74
N ILE A 119 9.80 -13.52 -17.43
CA ILE A 119 10.96 -13.39 -16.55
C ILE A 119 11.66 -14.75 -16.45
N PHE A 120 12.94 -14.77 -16.79
CA PHE A 120 13.83 -15.93 -16.62
C PHE A 120 14.82 -15.68 -15.48
N ASN A 121 14.99 -16.68 -14.60
CA ASN A 121 15.92 -16.65 -13.48
C ASN A 121 15.81 -15.39 -12.60
N ASP A 122 14.59 -14.85 -12.50
CA ASP A 122 14.21 -13.69 -11.69
C ASP A 122 14.87 -12.35 -12.04
N ASN A 123 15.88 -12.33 -12.91
CA ASN A 123 16.68 -11.13 -13.20
C ASN A 123 16.71 -10.76 -14.69
N PHE A 124 16.10 -11.58 -15.56
CA PHE A 124 16.10 -11.33 -17.00
C PHE A 124 14.69 -11.25 -17.56
N LEU A 125 14.41 -10.13 -18.23
CA LEU A 125 13.25 -9.97 -19.09
C LEU A 125 13.60 -10.48 -20.49
N THR A 126 12.88 -11.50 -20.94
CA THR A 126 12.96 -11.99 -22.33
C THR A 126 11.72 -11.54 -23.08
N LEU A 127 11.92 -10.84 -24.20
CA LEU A 127 10.88 -10.45 -25.14
C LEU A 127 11.00 -11.29 -26.41
N THR A 128 9.93 -12.00 -26.75
CA THR A 128 9.79 -12.70 -28.03
C THR A 128 8.87 -11.86 -28.92
N ILE A 129 9.45 -11.16 -29.88
CA ILE A 129 8.75 -10.32 -30.85
C ILE A 129 8.27 -11.19 -31.99
N ASP A 130 6.97 -11.25 -32.21
CA ASP A 130 6.36 -11.96 -33.35
C ASP A 130 5.67 -11.00 -34.33
N THR A 131 5.47 -9.74 -33.93
CA THR A 131 4.71 -8.76 -34.70
C THR A 131 5.42 -7.41 -34.71
N LYS A 132 5.47 -6.77 -35.88
CA LYS A 132 5.98 -5.40 -36.06
C LYS A 132 4.96 -4.58 -36.85
N HIS A 133 4.81 -3.32 -36.48
CA HIS A 133 4.01 -2.35 -37.22
C HIS A 133 4.95 -1.35 -37.90
N ILE A 134 4.83 -1.23 -39.22
CA ILE A 134 5.68 -0.37 -40.03
C ILE A 134 4.86 0.71 -40.75
N LEU A 135 5.47 1.86 -41.00
CA LEU A 135 4.88 2.87 -41.88
C LEU A 135 4.95 2.39 -43.33
N ASP A 136 3.80 2.39 -44.00
CA ASP A 136 3.73 2.07 -45.42
C ASP A 136 4.51 3.11 -46.24
N THR A 137 5.38 2.61 -47.11
CA THR A 137 6.22 3.42 -48.01
C THR A 137 5.49 3.90 -49.26
N GLU A 138 4.27 3.40 -49.54
CA GLU A 138 3.45 3.88 -50.66
C GLU A 138 2.82 5.24 -50.34
N VAL A 139 3.55 6.32 -50.63
CA VAL A 139 3.04 7.70 -50.57
C VAL A 139 2.08 7.93 -51.75
N PRO A 140 0.81 8.34 -51.53
CA PRO A 140 -0.03 8.83 -52.61
C PRO A 140 0.64 10.07 -53.22
N SER A 141 0.86 10.06 -54.54
CA SER A 141 1.44 11.20 -55.26
C SER A 141 0.47 12.40 -55.22
N GLY A 142 0.61 13.26 -54.20
CA GLY A 142 -0.17 14.48 -54.04
C GLY A 142 0.50 15.41 -53.03
N GLU A 143 0.78 16.64 -53.44
CA GLU A 143 1.50 17.65 -52.68
C GLU A 143 0.75 18.07 -51.39
N ASN A 144 1.53 18.28 -50.31
CA ASN A 144 1.30 19.17 -49.15
C ASN A 144 0.75 18.65 -47.80
N GLU A 145 0.53 17.35 -47.58
CA GLU A 145 0.29 16.81 -46.21
C GLU A 145 0.94 15.42 -46.05
N GLN A 146 2.27 15.37 -45.92
CA GLN A 146 3.06 14.17 -46.24
C GLN A 146 3.43 13.23 -45.08
N GLN A 147 2.97 13.45 -43.84
CA GLN A 147 3.32 12.56 -42.71
C GLN A 147 2.09 11.98 -41.97
N ASP A 148 1.01 12.73 -41.80
CA ASP A 148 -0.16 12.30 -41.02
C ASP A 148 -1.05 11.25 -41.71
N ASN A 149 -0.79 10.93 -42.98
CA ASN A 149 -1.60 10.01 -43.79
C ASN A 149 -0.89 8.69 -44.16
N ARG A 150 0.29 8.39 -43.58
CA ARG A 150 0.95 7.10 -43.80
C ARG A 150 0.21 6.00 -43.07
N LYS A 151 -0.25 4.98 -43.80
CA LYS A 151 -0.94 3.83 -43.20
C LYS A 151 0.06 2.97 -42.44
N VAL A 152 -0.31 2.52 -41.25
CA VAL A 152 0.45 1.52 -40.50
C VAL A 152 0.10 0.14 -41.05
N LYS A 153 1.12 -0.65 -41.38
CA LYS A 153 1.00 -2.03 -41.84
C LYS A 153 1.58 -2.98 -40.80
N GLU A 154 0.81 -4.01 -40.47
CA GLU A 154 1.27 -5.10 -39.62
C GLU A 154 2.09 -6.12 -40.42
N ILE A 155 3.17 -6.58 -39.82
CA ILE A 155 4.02 -7.66 -40.31
C ILE A 155 4.16 -8.68 -39.19
N VAL A 156 3.65 -9.88 -39.45
CA VAL A 156 3.91 -11.07 -38.62
C VAL A 156 5.23 -11.69 -39.05
N LEU A 157 6.15 -11.86 -38.11
CA LEU A 157 7.48 -12.40 -38.32
C LEU A 157 7.42 -13.93 -38.47
N VAL A 158 8.01 -14.44 -39.55
CA VAL A 158 8.11 -15.89 -39.78
C VAL A 158 9.03 -16.56 -38.76
N THR A 159 10.01 -15.82 -38.24
CA THR A 159 10.88 -16.25 -37.15
C THR A 159 10.87 -15.15 -36.10
N PRO A 160 10.34 -15.41 -34.89
CA PRO A 160 10.32 -14.43 -33.83
C PRO A 160 11.73 -13.93 -33.48
N GLU A 161 11.83 -12.66 -33.15
CA GLU A 161 13.07 -12.05 -32.65
C GLU A 161 13.08 -12.12 -31.13
N GLU A 162 14.22 -12.49 -30.53
CA GLU A 162 14.37 -12.54 -29.08
C GLU A 162 15.28 -11.41 -28.58
N LEU A 163 14.78 -10.64 -27.62
CA LEU A 163 15.54 -9.62 -26.89
C LEU A 163 15.62 -10.02 -25.42
N ASN A 164 16.79 -9.87 -24.81
CA ASN A 164 17.03 -10.21 -23.41
C ASN A 164 17.63 -9.02 -22.67
N TYR A 165 16.99 -8.62 -21.58
CA TYR A 165 17.38 -7.48 -20.77
C TYR A 165 17.56 -7.90 -19.32
N SER A 166 18.57 -7.33 -18.66
CA SER A 166 18.74 -7.47 -17.21
C SER A 166 17.84 -6.46 -16.49
N LEU A 167 17.23 -6.88 -15.38
CA LEU A 167 16.31 -6.08 -14.55
C LEU A 167 16.97 -5.46 -13.31
N ASN A 168 18.31 -5.42 -13.27
CA ASN A 168 19.09 -5.18 -12.03
C ASN A 168 18.99 -3.77 -11.41
N ASP A 169 18.20 -2.85 -11.97
CA ASP A 169 18.12 -1.45 -11.52
C ASP A 169 16.64 -1.02 -11.37
N LEU A 170 15.90 -1.60 -10.41
CA LEU A 170 14.62 -1.02 -9.95
C LEU A 170 14.94 0.11 -8.97
N GLU A 171 14.57 1.33 -9.30
CA GLU A 171 14.75 2.49 -8.43
C GLU A 171 13.38 3.07 -8.06
N GLU A 172 13.12 3.18 -6.76
CA GLU A 172 12.07 4.06 -6.26
C GLU A 172 12.64 5.48 -6.19
N THR A 173 11.96 6.43 -6.82
CA THR A 173 12.38 7.83 -6.79
C THR A 173 11.32 8.69 -6.10
N GLU A 174 11.71 9.41 -5.05
CA GLU A 174 10.83 10.38 -4.39
C GLU A 174 10.60 11.65 -5.23
N GLU A 175 11.37 11.84 -6.32
CA GLU A 175 11.33 13.04 -7.16
C GLU A 175 10.39 12.94 -8.38
N SER A 176 9.67 11.82 -8.54
CA SER A 176 8.70 11.62 -9.62
C SER A 176 7.33 11.27 -9.06
N ARG A 177 6.27 11.75 -9.72
CA ARG A 177 4.88 11.31 -9.48
C ARG A 177 4.69 9.80 -9.71
N PHE A 178 5.64 9.16 -10.38
CA PHE A 178 5.65 7.73 -10.64
C PHE A 178 6.68 7.05 -9.75
N PRO A 179 6.25 6.28 -8.73
CA PRO A 179 7.15 5.79 -7.69
C PRO A 179 8.12 4.73 -8.19
N LEU A 180 7.86 4.08 -9.34
CA LEU A 180 8.65 2.95 -9.84
C LEU A 180 9.36 3.29 -11.16
N THR A 181 10.66 3.01 -11.21
CA THR A 181 11.49 3.15 -12.43
C THR A 181 12.24 1.84 -12.73
N ILE A 182 12.25 1.41 -14.00
CA ILE A 182 13.07 0.28 -14.48
C ILE A 182 14.02 0.74 -15.58
N LYS A 183 15.15 0.04 -15.72
CA LYS A 183 16.11 0.29 -16.79
C LYS A 183 16.09 -0.85 -17.82
N ILE A 184 15.64 -0.55 -19.04
CA ILE A 184 15.66 -1.50 -20.16
C ILE A 184 16.68 -1.00 -21.18
N ASN A 185 17.71 -1.82 -21.46
CA ASN A 185 18.80 -1.49 -22.38
C ASN A 185 19.51 -0.15 -22.08
N GLY A 186 19.66 0.19 -20.80
CA GLY A 186 20.30 1.42 -20.37
C GLY A 186 19.41 2.67 -20.37
N ILE A 187 18.16 2.57 -20.83
CA ILE A 187 17.16 3.64 -20.82
C ILE A 187 16.24 3.44 -19.62
N SER A 188 16.02 4.49 -18.83
CA SER A 188 15.07 4.49 -17.72
C SER A 188 13.64 4.65 -18.22
N TYR A 189 12.72 3.87 -17.67
CA TYR A 189 11.29 3.94 -17.91
C TYR A 189 10.55 4.06 -16.57
N TRP A 190 9.66 5.03 -16.46
CA TRP A 190 8.81 5.29 -15.29
C TRP A 190 7.47 4.60 -15.46
N LYS A 191 6.99 3.91 -14.43
CA LYS A 191 5.70 3.24 -14.43
C LYS A 191 4.58 4.27 -14.40
N LEU A 192 3.89 4.45 -15.51
CA LEU A 192 2.77 5.39 -15.59
C LEU A 192 1.53 4.86 -14.85
N SER A 193 1.32 3.55 -14.92
CA SER A 193 0.19 2.82 -14.32
C SER A 193 0.39 1.32 -14.51
N VAL A 194 -0.23 0.44 -13.70
CA VAL A 194 -0.43 -0.99 -14.07
C VAL A 194 -1.60 -1.14 -15.04
N GLN A 195 -2.25 -0.04 -15.45
CA GLN A 195 -3.31 -0.11 -16.45
C GLN A 195 -2.75 -0.80 -17.69
N GLN A 196 -3.28 -2.00 -17.92
CA GLN A 196 -3.18 -2.69 -19.19
C GLN A 196 -3.66 -1.70 -20.26
N TYR A 197 -3.19 -1.83 -21.50
CA TYR A 197 -3.92 -1.24 -22.62
C TYR A 197 -5.27 -1.98 -22.69
N ASN A 198 -6.19 -1.59 -21.83
CA ASN A 198 -7.48 -2.19 -21.65
C ASN A 198 -8.38 -1.35 -22.53
N ASP A 199 -8.75 -1.88 -23.69
CA ASP A 199 -9.73 -1.26 -24.60
C ASP A 199 -11.10 -0.97 -23.91
N ASN A 200 -11.26 -1.35 -22.64
CA ASN A 200 -12.48 -1.31 -21.86
C ASN A 200 -12.65 -0.08 -20.95
N ILE A 201 -11.60 0.72 -20.68
CA ILE A 201 -11.77 2.03 -20.03
C ILE A 201 -11.41 3.11 -21.04
N ASN A 202 -12.42 3.85 -21.46
CA ASN A 202 -12.24 4.93 -22.41
C ASN A 202 -11.57 6.13 -21.72
N ALA A 203 -10.61 6.80 -22.37
CA ALA A 203 -10.00 8.03 -21.86
C ALA A 203 -11.05 9.07 -21.42
N SER A 204 -12.22 9.11 -22.08
CA SER A 204 -13.34 9.96 -21.69
C SER A 204 -13.94 9.63 -20.32
N GLU A 205 -13.90 8.36 -19.89
CA GLU A 205 -14.42 7.93 -18.59
C GLU A 205 -13.45 8.32 -17.47
N ILE A 206 -12.14 8.20 -17.71
CA ILE A 206 -11.11 8.70 -16.79
C ILE A 206 -11.22 10.22 -16.66
N GLU A 207 -11.32 10.94 -17.79
CA GLU A 207 -11.50 12.39 -17.77
C GLU A 207 -12.77 12.80 -16.98
N LYS A 208 -13.88 12.06 -17.18
CA LYS A 208 -15.12 12.29 -16.43
C LYS A 208 -14.91 12.04 -14.93
N PHE A 209 -14.29 10.93 -14.57
CA PHE A 209 -13.98 10.59 -13.17
C PHE A 209 -13.09 11.64 -12.52
N THR A 210 -12.01 12.06 -13.18
CA THR A 210 -11.10 13.10 -12.71
C THR A 210 -11.84 14.41 -12.47
N ASN A 211 -12.68 14.84 -13.41
CA ASN A 211 -13.49 16.06 -13.26
C ASN A 211 -14.50 15.96 -12.11
N GLU A 212 -15.13 14.80 -11.91
CA GLU A 212 -16.01 14.55 -10.77
C GLU A 212 -15.24 14.66 -9.45
N LYS A 213 -14.04 14.08 -9.35
CA LYS A 213 -13.18 14.16 -8.17
C LYS A 213 -12.65 15.56 -7.89
N ILE A 214 -12.29 16.31 -8.92
CA ILE A 214 -11.89 17.73 -8.78
C ILE A 214 -13.03 18.54 -8.14
N ASN A 215 -14.26 18.35 -8.60
CA ASN A 215 -15.42 19.04 -8.02
C ASN A 215 -15.67 18.63 -6.55
N GLU A 216 -15.61 17.33 -6.26
CA GLU A 216 -15.76 16.81 -4.89
C GLU A 216 -14.70 17.41 -3.94
N PHE A 217 -13.44 17.42 -4.38
CA PHE A 217 -12.34 17.98 -3.60
C PHE A 217 -12.46 19.50 -3.44
N ASN A 218 -12.87 20.22 -4.49
CA ASN A 218 -13.16 21.65 -4.42
C ASN A 218 -14.15 22.00 -3.31
N GLU A 219 -15.25 21.27 -3.23
CA GLU A 219 -16.26 21.47 -2.20
C GLU A 219 -15.72 21.12 -0.80
N ALA A 220 -15.07 19.97 -0.67
CA ALA A 220 -14.52 19.49 0.60
C ALA A 220 -13.42 20.41 1.15
N ALA A 221 -12.44 20.76 0.33
CA ALA A 221 -11.34 21.66 0.69
C ALA A 221 -11.85 23.07 1.05
N SER A 222 -12.78 23.62 0.26
CA SER A 222 -13.40 24.92 0.55
C SER A 222 -14.16 24.91 1.89
N LYS A 223 -14.83 23.80 2.22
CA LYS A 223 -15.52 23.63 3.50
C LYS A 223 -14.52 23.54 4.65
N ALA A 224 -13.43 22.80 4.48
CA ALA A 224 -12.36 22.66 5.46
C ALA A 224 -11.68 24.01 5.74
N GLU A 225 -11.39 24.83 4.73
CA GLU A 225 -10.81 26.17 4.90
C GLU A 225 -11.74 27.13 5.65
N LYS A 226 -13.04 27.10 5.33
CA LYS A 226 -14.04 27.96 5.98
C LYS A 226 -14.35 27.52 7.41
N THR A 227 -14.27 26.21 7.68
CA THR A 227 -14.64 25.61 8.96
C THR A 227 -13.71 24.42 9.23
N PRO A 228 -12.51 24.67 9.77
CA PRO A 228 -11.45 23.67 9.90
C PRO A 228 -11.68 22.77 11.12
N THR A 229 -12.72 21.93 11.06
CA THR A 229 -12.91 20.83 12.01
C THR A 229 -12.08 19.62 11.60
N HIS A 230 -11.72 18.75 12.55
CA HIS A 230 -11.02 17.49 12.24
C HIS A 230 -11.75 16.70 11.15
N GLU A 231 -13.08 16.60 11.23
CA GLU A 231 -13.91 15.96 10.20
C GLU A 231 -13.72 16.57 8.81
N ASN A 232 -13.83 17.89 8.66
CA ASN A 232 -13.75 18.51 7.34
C ASN A 232 -12.34 18.39 6.75
N ILE A 233 -11.31 18.54 7.59
CA ILE A 233 -9.90 18.39 7.17
C ILE A 233 -9.64 16.95 6.71
N ILE A 234 -9.98 15.95 7.52
CA ILE A 234 -9.69 14.54 7.23
C ILE A 234 -10.46 14.07 6.00
N LYS A 235 -11.76 14.39 5.88
CA LYS A 235 -12.54 14.03 4.68
C LYS A 235 -11.94 14.64 3.41
N ALA A 236 -11.59 15.93 3.45
CA ALA A 236 -10.94 16.58 2.31
C ALA A 236 -9.57 15.97 2.01
N HIS A 237 -8.79 15.61 3.03
CA HIS A 237 -7.47 15.00 2.88
C HIS A 237 -7.56 13.64 2.16
N ILE A 238 -8.49 12.76 2.57
CA ILE A 238 -8.74 11.46 1.92
C ILE A 238 -9.11 11.64 0.45
N ILE A 239 -10.03 12.56 0.14
CA ILE A 239 -10.42 12.86 -1.26
C ILE A 239 -9.20 13.38 -2.04
N GLY A 240 -8.39 14.23 -1.42
CA GLY A 240 -7.19 14.81 -2.03
C GLY A 240 -6.11 13.78 -2.37
N LYS A 241 -6.01 12.67 -1.63
CA LYS A 241 -5.04 11.60 -1.93
C LYS A 241 -5.25 10.97 -3.30
N VAL A 242 -6.49 10.92 -3.81
CA VAL A 242 -6.80 10.37 -5.13
C VAL A 242 -5.96 11.00 -6.26
N PHE A 243 -5.56 12.26 -6.09
CA PHE A 243 -4.79 12.99 -7.11
C PHE A 243 -3.31 12.60 -7.20
N ASP A 244 -2.80 11.75 -6.30
CA ASP A 244 -1.45 11.19 -6.42
C ASP A 244 -1.36 10.21 -7.60
N SER A 245 -2.45 9.52 -7.96
CA SER A 245 -2.48 8.56 -9.08
C SER A 245 -3.08 9.12 -10.38
N LEU A 246 -3.81 10.24 -10.32
CA LEU A 246 -4.49 10.80 -11.49
C LEU A 246 -3.61 11.77 -12.30
N ASP A 247 -3.75 11.69 -13.61
CA ASP A 247 -3.26 12.72 -14.52
C ASP A 247 -4.21 13.91 -14.51
N ILE A 248 -3.67 15.11 -14.26
CA ILE A 248 -4.44 16.33 -14.02
C ILE A 248 -3.75 17.47 -14.76
N GLU A 249 -4.54 18.34 -15.36
CA GLU A 249 -4.01 19.54 -16.01
C GLU A 249 -3.20 20.41 -15.03
N GLU A 250 -2.12 21.02 -15.53
CA GLU A 250 -1.18 21.82 -14.72
C GLU A 250 -1.88 22.94 -13.93
N SER A 251 -2.93 23.55 -14.50
CA SER A 251 -3.71 24.60 -13.82
C SER A 251 -4.45 24.10 -12.59
N ASP A 252 -5.04 22.91 -12.68
CA ASP A 252 -5.76 22.30 -11.56
C ASP A 252 -4.78 21.72 -10.54
N ARG A 253 -3.68 21.11 -11.01
CA ARG A 253 -2.64 20.54 -10.16
C ARG A 253 -2.08 21.55 -9.16
N LYS A 254 -1.71 22.74 -9.62
CA LYS A 254 -1.20 23.79 -8.72
C LYS A 254 -2.20 24.13 -7.60
N TRP A 255 -3.48 24.29 -7.95
CA TRP A 255 -4.50 24.60 -6.95
C TRP A 255 -4.72 23.42 -6.00
N ILE A 256 -4.74 22.19 -6.50
CA ILE A 256 -4.87 20.97 -5.70
C ILE A 256 -3.72 20.85 -4.69
N ASP A 257 -2.49 21.01 -5.14
CA ASP A 257 -1.28 20.88 -4.30
C ASP A 257 -1.28 21.95 -3.19
N GLU A 258 -1.63 23.21 -3.51
CA GLU A 258 -1.77 24.27 -2.51
C GLU A 258 -2.81 23.92 -1.43
N LYS A 259 -3.94 23.31 -1.81
CA LYS A 259 -4.98 22.90 -0.85
C LYS A 259 -4.59 21.68 -0.04
N ARG A 260 -3.93 20.70 -0.67
CA ARG A 260 -3.43 19.52 0.03
C ARG A 260 -2.42 19.88 1.10
N GLN A 261 -1.48 20.79 0.79
CA GLN A 261 -0.54 21.28 1.80
C GLN A 261 -1.26 21.94 2.98
N PHE A 262 -2.30 22.76 2.72
CA PHE A 262 -3.12 23.32 3.81
C PHE A 262 -3.77 22.22 4.67
N LEU A 263 -4.30 21.16 4.05
CA LEU A 263 -4.94 20.07 4.78
C LEU A 263 -3.93 19.28 5.63
N GLU A 264 -2.76 18.97 5.07
CA GLU A 264 -1.65 18.29 5.75
C GLU A 264 -1.14 19.12 6.94
N ASP A 265 -0.98 20.44 6.78
CA ASP A 265 -0.55 21.34 7.85
C ASP A 265 -1.57 21.44 9.01
N ASN A 266 -2.83 21.07 8.76
CA ASN A 266 -3.94 21.21 9.72
C ASN A 266 -4.51 19.87 10.18
N ILE A 267 -3.96 18.74 9.74
CA ILE A 267 -4.40 17.44 10.21
C ILE A 267 -3.99 17.24 11.67
N SER A 268 -4.90 16.68 12.46
CA SER A 268 -4.63 16.47 13.89
C SER A 268 -3.55 15.42 14.06
N SER A 269 -2.56 15.69 14.93
CA SER A 269 -1.60 14.66 15.33
C SER A 269 -2.26 13.45 16.01
N PHE A 270 -3.49 13.63 16.51
CA PHE A 270 -4.34 12.58 17.08
C PHE A 270 -5.22 11.87 16.04
N SER A 271 -5.06 12.14 14.74
CA SER A 271 -5.75 11.36 13.71
C SER A 271 -5.38 9.88 13.84
N VAL A 272 -6.39 9.02 13.73
CA VAL A 272 -6.23 7.56 13.63
C VAL A 272 -6.47 7.06 12.22
N ILE A 273 -6.75 7.97 11.29
CA ILE A 273 -7.07 7.66 9.90
C ILE A 273 -5.82 7.94 9.08
N TYR A 274 -5.43 6.96 8.28
CA TYR A 274 -4.33 7.04 7.33
C TYR A 274 -4.89 6.78 5.93
N SER A 275 -4.31 7.41 4.92
CA SER A 275 -4.73 7.20 3.54
C SER A 275 -3.58 7.32 2.56
N GLY A 276 -3.71 6.63 1.44
CA GLY A 276 -2.76 6.62 0.32
C GLY A 276 -3.41 5.99 -0.90
N VAL A 277 -2.86 6.23 -2.08
CA VAL A 277 -3.34 5.65 -3.33
C VAL A 277 -2.16 5.06 -4.10
N SER A 278 -2.36 3.92 -4.73
CA SER A 278 -1.36 3.32 -5.64
C SER A 278 -1.40 3.99 -7.02
N SER A 279 -0.35 3.81 -7.82
CA SER A 279 -0.36 4.13 -9.27
C SER A 279 -1.49 3.43 -10.05
N ASP A 280 -2.08 2.37 -9.46
CA ASP A 280 -3.25 1.66 -9.99
C ASP A 280 -4.61 2.28 -9.68
N ASN A 281 -4.64 3.47 -9.09
CA ASN A 281 -5.87 4.10 -8.63
C ASN A 281 -6.61 3.25 -7.60
N ILE A 282 -5.88 2.51 -6.77
CA ILE A 282 -6.44 1.82 -5.61
C ILE A 282 -6.27 2.74 -4.41
N LEU A 283 -7.37 3.29 -3.93
CA LEU A 283 -7.40 4.08 -2.70
C LEU A 283 -7.40 3.14 -1.50
N PHE A 284 -6.47 3.37 -0.58
CA PHE A 284 -6.45 2.72 0.71
C PHE A 284 -6.76 3.72 1.81
N ILE A 285 -7.61 3.32 2.76
CA ILE A 285 -7.90 4.07 3.99
C ILE A 285 -7.73 3.09 5.14
N ALA A 286 -6.90 3.43 6.12
CA ALA A 286 -6.72 2.62 7.31
C ALA A 286 -7.18 3.39 8.55
N ILE A 287 -7.90 2.71 9.44
CA ILE A 287 -8.24 3.20 10.77
C ILE A 287 -7.46 2.37 11.77
N VAL A 288 -6.59 3.03 12.52
CA VAL A 288 -5.80 2.36 13.55
C VAL A 288 -6.51 2.38 14.89
N GLN A 289 -6.26 1.36 15.70
CA GLN A 289 -6.75 1.30 17.07
C GLN A 289 -6.37 2.56 17.87
N PRO A 290 -7.31 3.21 18.58
CA PRO A 290 -7.01 4.36 19.41
C PRO A 290 -6.02 4.03 20.54
N GLN A 291 -4.97 4.84 20.66
CA GLN A 291 -3.96 4.72 21.72
C GLN A 291 -4.13 5.78 22.83
N MET A 292 -4.87 6.84 22.56
CA MET A 292 -5.07 7.98 23.46
C MET A 292 -6.55 8.32 23.61
N SER A 293 -6.91 8.92 24.76
CA SER A 293 -8.30 9.35 25.03
C SER A 293 -8.84 10.30 23.98
N ASN A 294 -8.00 11.19 23.43
CA ASN A 294 -8.42 12.18 22.45
C ASN A 294 -8.71 11.56 21.07
N ASN A 295 -8.23 10.34 20.78
CA ASN A 295 -8.60 9.67 19.53
C ASN A 295 -10.11 9.39 19.50
N PHE A 296 -10.76 9.19 20.66
CA PHE A 296 -12.19 8.96 20.75
C PHE A 296 -13.04 10.20 20.39
N ASP A 297 -12.44 11.40 20.34
CA ASP A 297 -13.13 12.59 19.82
C ASP A 297 -13.43 12.45 18.31
N LEU A 298 -12.78 11.50 17.62
CA LEU A 298 -13.02 11.18 16.20
C LEU A 298 -14.03 10.04 16.00
N ALA A 299 -14.64 9.49 17.04
CA ALA A 299 -15.50 8.32 16.92
C ALA A 299 -16.68 8.53 15.94
N ASP A 300 -17.33 9.69 15.98
CA ASP A 300 -18.44 10.01 15.05
C ASP A 300 -17.96 10.09 13.60
N LEU A 301 -16.78 10.66 13.36
CA LEU A 301 -16.15 10.71 12.04
C LEU A 301 -15.80 9.29 11.53
N VAL A 302 -15.18 8.48 12.38
CA VAL A 302 -14.81 7.10 12.03
C VAL A 302 -16.05 6.27 11.72
N ASN A 303 -17.12 6.40 12.49
CA ASN A 303 -18.39 5.74 12.22
C ASN A 303 -19.01 6.20 10.88
N ASP A 304 -18.91 7.50 10.55
CA ASP A 304 -19.40 8.04 9.28
C ASP A 304 -18.59 7.52 8.07
N ILE A 305 -17.27 7.44 8.19
CA ILE A 305 -16.37 6.91 7.14
C ILE A 305 -16.57 5.40 6.93
N THR A 306 -16.70 4.64 8.02
CA THR A 306 -16.85 3.18 7.93
C THR A 306 -18.28 2.73 7.63
N GLY A 307 -19.27 3.60 7.86
CA GLY A 307 -20.69 3.23 7.83
C GLY A 307 -21.11 2.32 9.00
N THR A 308 -20.28 2.21 10.04
CA THR A 308 -20.53 1.33 11.20
C THR A 308 -20.98 2.12 12.43
N LYS A 309 -21.25 1.40 13.53
CA LYS A 309 -21.47 2.00 14.84
C LYS A 309 -20.48 1.38 15.82
N ASN A 310 -19.67 2.24 16.44
CA ASN A 310 -18.72 1.93 17.50
C ASN A 310 -17.37 1.34 17.02
N GLU A 311 -16.91 1.68 15.82
CA GLU A 311 -15.64 1.15 15.29
C GLU A 311 -14.47 1.36 16.25
N MET A 312 -14.34 2.56 16.81
CA MET A 312 -13.28 2.89 17.78
C MET A 312 -13.33 2.03 19.04
N GLU A 313 -14.53 1.68 19.52
CA GLU A 313 -14.71 0.78 20.66
C GLU A 313 -14.34 -0.65 20.28
N ILE A 314 -14.76 -1.10 19.09
CA ILE A 314 -14.43 -2.43 18.57
C ILE A 314 -12.92 -2.61 18.53
N LEU A 315 -12.20 -1.69 17.89
CA LEU A 315 -10.75 -1.72 17.77
C LEU A 315 -10.06 -1.64 19.14
N SER A 316 -10.52 -0.75 20.03
CA SER A 316 -9.93 -0.59 21.36
C SER A 316 -10.04 -1.85 22.22
N ASN A 317 -11.19 -2.54 22.18
CA ASN A 317 -11.42 -3.73 23.01
C ASN A 317 -10.53 -4.91 22.62
N ILE A 318 -10.15 -5.04 21.34
CA ILE A 318 -9.30 -6.14 20.83
C ILE A 318 -7.99 -6.25 21.62
N MET A 319 -7.41 -5.11 22.02
CA MET A 319 -6.18 -5.05 22.82
C MET A 319 -6.25 -5.81 24.15
N THR A 320 -7.46 -6.03 24.67
CA THR A 320 -7.67 -6.57 26.03
C THR A 320 -8.25 -7.98 26.06
N ILE A 321 -8.57 -8.56 24.90
CA ILE A 321 -9.22 -9.88 24.80
C ILE A 321 -8.27 -10.99 25.26
N GLU A 322 -7.05 -10.99 24.73
CA GLU A 322 -6.00 -11.97 25.09
C GLU A 322 -4.96 -11.31 26.02
N PRO A 323 -4.25 -12.08 26.87
CA PRO A 323 -3.27 -11.53 27.82
C PRO A 323 -2.13 -10.70 27.19
N ASP A 324 -1.67 -11.11 26.01
CA ASP A 324 -0.59 -10.42 25.29
C ASP A 324 -1.11 -9.17 24.53
N GLY A 325 -2.43 -9.11 24.31
CA GLY A 325 -3.10 -8.08 23.51
C GLY A 325 -2.72 -8.10 22.03
N PHE A 326 -3.46 -7.34 21.23
CA PHE A 326 -3.14 -7.10 19.82
C PHE A 326 -3.35 -5.64 19.49
N TYR A 327 -2.62 -5.20 18.46
CA TYR A 327 -2.89 -3.94 17.79
C TYR A 327 -3.76 -4.21 16.56
N ALA A 328 -4.90 -3.53 16.47
CA ALA A 328 -5.85 -3.73 15.38
C ALA A 328 -5.84 -2.55 14.39
N ILE A 329 -6.01 -2.87 13.10
CA ILE A 329 -6.22 -1.89 12.03
C ILE A 329 -7.34 -2.38 11.14
N ASP A 330 -8.28 -1.50 10.83
CA ASP A 330 -9.28 -1.74 9.80
C ASP A 330 -8.87 -1.06 8.49
N LEU A 331 -8.70 -1.84 7.43
CA LEU A 331 -8.19 -1.39 6.14
C LEU A 331 -9.30 -1.46 5.09
N TYR A 332 -9.64 -0.32 4.52
CA TYR A 332 -10.47 -0.18 3.34
C TYR A 332 -9.60 -0.12 2.09
N ALA A 333 -10.07 -0.76 1.02
CA ALA A 333 -9.49 -0.65 -0.30
C ALA A 333 -10.60 -0.43 -1.34
N GLU A 334 -10.37 0.49 -2.27
CA GLU A 334 -11.29 0.80 -3.37
C GLU A 334 -10.53 0.96 -4.67
N ASP A 335 -10.92 0.19 -5.69
CA ASP A 335 -10.54 0.47 -7.06
C ASP A 335 -11.40 1.63 -7.59
N LEU A 336 -10.77 2.80 -7.68
CA LEU A 336 -11.44 4.04 -8.07
C LEU A 336 -11.99 4.00 -9.51
N LEU A 337 -11.45 3.12 -10.35
CA LEU A 337 -11.88 2.96 -11.74
C LEU A 337 -12.79 1.74 -11.94
N GLY A 338 -12.99 0.93 -10.91
CA GLY A 338 -13.90 -0.21 -10.91
C GLY A 338 -13.48 -1.33 -11.88
N THR A 339 -12.17 -1.51 -12.09
CA THR A 339 -11.60 -2.57 -12.94
C THR A 339 -11.44 -3.91 -12.24
N LYS A 340 -11.32 -3.90 -10.91
CA LYS A 340 -10.97 -5.05 -10.09
C LYS A 340 -12.05 -5.26 -9.04
N GLU A 341 -12.59 -6.49 -8.96
CA GLU A 341 -13.47 -6.90 -7.86
C GLU A 341 -12.66 -7.30 -6.60
N MET A 342 -11.42 -7.78 -6.82
CA MET A 342 -10.50 -8.22 -5.78
C MET A 342 -9.14 -7.56 -6.00
N ILE A 343 -8.54 -7.11 -4.90
CA ILE A 343 -7.24 -6.45 -4.84
C ILE A 343 -6.29 -7.38 -4.09
N GLU A 344 -5.28 -7.91 -4.77
CA GLU A 344 -4.21 -8.69 -4.12
C GLU A 344 -3.10 -7.74 -3.67
N THR A 345 -2.69 -7.86 -2.40
CA THR A 345 -1.51 -7.17 -1.89
C THR A 345 -0.43 -8.19 -1.52
N ASP A 346 0.83 -7.82 -1.72
CA ASP A 346 1.98 -8.69 -1.47
C ASP A 346 2.42 -8.61 0.01
N SER A 347 2.31 -7.43 0.62
CA SER A 347 2.61 -7.23 2.04
C SER A 347 1.78 -6.12 2.68
N LEU A 348 1.61 -6.20 4.00
CA LEU A 348 1.05 -5.17 4.87
C LEU A 348 1.92 -5.07 6.12
N LYS A 349 2.59 -3.93 6.30
CA LYS A 349 3.54 -3.68 7.39
C LYS A 349 3.25 -2.34 8.06
N LEU A 350 3.46 -2.27 9.37
CA LEU A 350 3.41 -1.02 10.13
C LEU A 350 4.83 -0.55 10.38
N LYS A 351 5.09 0.73 10.11
CA LYS A 351 6.38 1.35 10.38
C LYS A 351 6.34 2.08 11.71
N PHE A 352 7.29 1.78 12.58
CA PHE A 352 7.52 2.46 13.86
C PHE A 352 8.99 2.84 13.93
N ASP A 353 9.32 4.12 13.81
CA ASP A 353 10.69 4.60 13.67
C ASP A 353 11.42 3.85 12.52
N ASP A 354 12.45 3.06 12.86
CA ASP A 354 13.24 2.25 11.93
C ASP A 354 12.79 0.77 11.87
N GLU A 355 11.74 0.39 12.60
CA GLU A 355 11.24 -0.98 12.70
C GLU A 355 9.95 -1.20 11.90
N TYR A 356 9.79 -2.43 11.40
CA TYR A 356 8.58 -2.86 10.69
C TYR A 356 7.89 -4.03 11.40
N GLU A 357 6.58 -3.93 11.56
CA GLU A 357 5.74 -4.99 12.11
C GLU A 357 4.85 -5.57 11.00
N SER A 358 4.94 -6.88 10.77
CA SER A 358 4.07 -7.56 9.80
C SER A 358 2.76 -8.01 10.44
N PHE A 359 1.69 -8.08 9.65
CA PHE A 359 0.41 -8.56 10.16
C PHE A 359 0.47 -10.05 10.56
N ILE A 360 -0.38 -10.43 11.51
CA ILE A 360 -0.50 -11.79 12.00
C ILE A 360 -1.42 -12.58 11.06
N ASN A 361 -0.85 -13.49 10.27
CA ASN A 361 -1.59 -14.36 9.35
C ASN A 361 -2.25 -15.59 10.02
N LYS A 362 -2.70 -15.45 11.26
CA LYS A 362 -3.23 -16.56 12.06
C LYS A 362 -4.59 -16.24 12.63
N ASP A 363 -5.46 -17.22 12.56
CA ASP A 363 -6.79 -17.13 13.14
C ASP A 363 -6.72 -16.99 14.67
N LYS A 364 -7.60 -16.16 15.23
CA LYS A 364 -7.69 -15.88 16.67
C LYS A 364 -9.10 -16.14 17.15
N LYS A 365 -9.31 -17.34 17.69
CA LYS A 365 -10.66 -17.84 18.04
C LYS A 365 -11.41 -16.93 19.01
N GLU A 366 -10.74 -16.43 20.05
CA GLU A 366 -11.38 -15.58 21.07
C GLU A 366 -11.75 -14.21 20.51
N ILE A 367 -10.87 -13.63 19.68
CA ILE A 367 -11.13 -12.35 19.00
C ILE A 367 -12.25 -12.51 17.98
N ASN A 368 -12.26 -13.56 17.16
CA ASN A 368 -13.36 -13.80 16.23
C ASN A 368 -14.70 -14.02 16.93
N ALA A 369 -14.72 -14.68 18.09
CA ALA A 369 -15.94 -14.83 18.88
C ALA A 369 -16.48 -13.47 19.39
N TYR A 370 -15.60 -12.53 19.70
CA TYR A 370 -15.98 -11.15 20.02
C TYR A 370 -16.50 -10.40 18.78
N LEU A 371 -15.82 -10.52 17.64
CA LEU A 371 -16.15 -9.82 16.39
C LEU A 371 -17.43 -10.34 15.72
N GLU A 372 -17.81 -11.61 15.95
CA GLU A 372 -19.04 -12.21 15.40
C GLU A 372 -20.31 -11.42 15.79
N VAL A 373 -20.32 -10.79 16.97
CA VAL A 373 -21.42 -9.92 17.43
C VAL A 373 -21.63 -8.71 16.53
N TYR A 374 -20.58 -8.30 15.81
CA TYR A 374 -20.55 -7.14 14.92
C TYR A 374 -20.57 -7.54 13.44
N ASP A 375 -20.77 -8.83 13.11
CA ASP A 375 -20.66 -9.37 11.75
C ASP A 375 -19.28 -9.11 11.12
N ARG A 376 -18.23 -9.24 11.93
CA ARG A 376 -16.83 -9.01 11.52
C ARG A 376 -15.98 -10.23 11.75
N LYS A 377 -14.86 -10.28 11.05
CA LYS A 377 -13.82 -11.30 11.20
C LYS A 377 -12.46 -10.69 10.92
N ILE A 378 -11.42 -11.20 11.58
CA ILE A 378 -10.06 -10.87 11.20
C ILE A 378 -9.70 -11.49 9.85
N LYS A 379 -8.84 -10.80 9.10
CA LYS A 379 -8.23 -11.29 7.87
C LYS A 379 -6.91 -12.00 8.20
N THR A 380 -6.71 -13.13 7.52
CA THR A 380 -5.48 -13.94 7.62
C THR A 380 -4.73 -14.03 6.30
N ASP A 381 -5.24 -13.35 5.27
CA ASP A 381 -4.68 -13.22 3.94
C ASP A 381 -4.77 -11.77 3.47
N LEU A 382 -4.02 -11.45 2.43
CA LEU A 382 -3.86 -10.12 1.85
C LEU A 382 -4.72 -9.90 0.60
N THR A 383 -5.85 -10.62 0.49
CA THR A 383 -6.79 -10.42 -0.61
C THR A 383 -7.94 -9.55 -0.14
N LEU A 384 -8.06 -8.34 -0.68
CA LEU A 384 -9.06 -7.35 -0.27
C LEU A 384 -10.19 -7.32 -1.30
N SER A 385 -11.44 -7.31 -0.84
CA SER A 385 -12.58 -7.07 -1.72
C SER A 385 -12.74 -5.57 -1.98
N ASP A 386 -13.09 -5.19 -3.21
CA ASP A 386 -13.37 -3.80 -3.55
C ASP A 386 -14.45 -3.20 -2.61
N LYS A 387 -14.23 -1.95 -2.19
CA LYS A 387 -15.13 -1.16 -1.34
C LYS A 387 -15.50 -1.84 -0.02
N SER A 388 -14.54 -2.56 0.57
CA SER A 388 -14.76 -3.34 1.79
C SER A 388 -13.71 -3.04 2.86
N TRP A 389 -14.15 -3.03 4.12
CA TRP A 389 -13.30 -2.92 5.30
C TRP A 389 -12.77 -4.29 5.73
N ASN A 390 -11.47 -4.36 6.04
CA ASN A 390 -10.72 -5.57 6.31
C ASN A 390 -9.91 -5.41 7.58
N LEU A 391 -10.26 -6.16 8.62
CA LEU A 391 -9.62 -6.06 9.94
C LEU A 391 -8.36 -6.94 10.01
N PHE A 392 -7.22 -6.32 10.28
CA PHE A 392 -5.92 -6.97 10.47
C PHE A 392 -5.42 -6.83 11.90
N LEU A 393 -4.67 -7.83 12.37
CA LEU A 393 -4.03 -7.84 13.68
C LEU A 393 -2.52 -7.80 13.57
N PHE A 394 -1.89 -7.13 14.51
CA PHE A 394 -0.44 -7.04 14.69
C PHE A 394 -0.09 -7.33 16.14
N ASN A 395 1.18 -7.62 16.41
CA ASN A 395 1.64 -7.70 17.79
C ASN A 395 1.36 -6.37 18.50
N ASN A 396 1.09 -6.46 19.80
CA ASN A 396 0.66 -5.31 20.58
C ASN A 396 1.69 -4.17 20.52
N LYS A 397 1.20 -2.94 20.28
CA LYS A 397 1.97 -1.70 20.26
C LYS A 397 1.21 -0.66 21.08
N TYR A 398 1.94 0.24 21.72
CA TYR A 398 1.39 1.32 22.57
C TYR A 398 1.56 2.71 21.94
N LEU A 399 1.82 2.74 20.63
CA LEU A 399 2.08 3.94 19.84
C LEU A 399 1.36 3.79 18.50
N ASP A 400 1.02 4.93 17.89
CA ASP A 400 0.55 4.95 16.51
C ASP A 400 1.74 4.69 15.56
N PRO A 401 1.54 4.01 14.42
CA PRO A 401 2.59 3.86 13.41
C PRO A 401 2.88 5.21 12.74
N ASP A 402 4.11 5.41 12.28
CA ASP A 402 4.46 6.59 11.49
C ASP A 402 3.82 6.49 10.10
N GLU A 403 3.88 5.30 9.51
CA GLU A 403 3.35 4.97 8.19
C GLU A 403 2.75 3.54 8.21
N ILE A 404 1.76 3.31 7.36
CA ILE A 404 1.28 1.96 7.04
C ILE A 404 1.69 1.66 5.60
N ASN A 405 2.46 0.59 5.43
CA ASN A 405 3.07 0.22 4.16
C ASN A 405 2.34 -0.97 3.56
N ILE A 406 1.85 -0.78 2.35
CA ILE A 406 1.14 -1.81 1.58
C ILE A 406 1.91 -2.01 0.29
N GLN A 407 2.31 -3.26 0.01
CA GLN A 407 2.87 -3.59 -1.30
C GLN A 407 1.74 -4.08 -2.20
N VAL A 408 1.52 -3.43 -3.34
CA VAL A 408 0.51 -3.84 -4.33
C VAL A 408 1.13 -3.81 -5.72
N ASN A 409 1.07 -4.94 -6.44
CA ASN A 409 1.70 -5.07 -7.76
C ASN A 409 3.18 -4.64 -7.78
N GLY A 410 3.87 -4.93 -6.66
CA GLY A 410 5.25 -4.53 -6.40
C GLY A 410 5.52 -3.03 -6.35
N GLU A 411 4.50 -2.20 -6.17
CA GLU A 411 4.60 -0.81 -5.71
C GLU A 411 4.43 -0.74 -4.19
N LEU A 412 5.28 0.05 -3.52
CA LEU A 412 5.12 0.41 -2.13
C LEU A 412 4.17 1.61 -2.00
N VAL A 413 2.98 1.40 -1.44
CA VAL A 413 2.02 2.45 -1.11
C VAL A 413 2.17 2.78 0.37
N LYS A 414 2.55 4.03 0.65
CA LYS A 414 2.68 4.58 2.00
C LYS A 414 1.41 5.31 2.37
N LEU A 415 0.72 4.84 3.39
CA LEU A 415 -0.45 5.52 3.95
C LEU A 415 0.03 6.42 5.08
N THR A 416 -0.36 7.70 5.02
CA THR A 416 -0.04 8.72 6.03
C THR A 416 -1.30 9.32 6.61
N LYS A 417 -1.21 9.93 7.80
CA LYS A 417 -2.33 10.65 8.42
C LYS A 417 -2.87 11.74 7.50
#